data_AF-A0A942DAE5-F1
#
_entry.id   AF-A0A942DAE5-F1
#
_cell.length_a   1.000
_cell.length_b   1.000
_cell.length_c   1.000
_cell.angle_alpha   90.00
_cell.angle_beta   90.00
_cell.angle_gamma   90.00
#
_symmetry.space_group_name_H-M   'P 1'
#
loop_
_entity.id
_entity.type
_entity.pdbx_description
1 polymer ?
#
loop_
_entity_poly.entity_id
_entity_poly.type
_entity_poly.pdbx_seq_one_letter_code
_entity_poly.pdbx_strand_id
1 'polypeptide(L)'
;MFFFKQNSIEKLQKALKSAKNFQSTIYVEVDGAIKVAQITSDEYCKHVRSYLFASPGCLTSKHMGHDTIALAFSELVNLLPNAKIFPESVLVISEQKNLADLARDAWCHAFKQPQSDASKADKSKCAEEYCQSILRDNLWPKLTGGEAGIQQWNSCQPEMRRQISYENSKLDGAMLKGVNLSNLHFENSNFDEANLESAVLFDCTITAASFYGTNLAKADMAHAHAENANFSSATMKGATLYNANLCNAKFKNTDLRKADLRNSQLFGTDLTSAILDGAKFSCATYDETTLLPPEFFAAGDLFWRGDGPDPYEEMVKEKIKNLRVETFEEMLKHVKAHFEAARIDKALKMLKKERFQLFSEIEGQSVIGVVKSQTDPDLTYACSLSADGEYTCCTQNLRPCGGLKGALCKHLLVLVVGLARAEQIDLTDATKWILTSLESEPSALTKKIKSAMSEIFLKYNAASAGEIDWRPTETIPEDYYTF
;
A
#
# COMPACT_ATOMS: atom_id res chain seq x y z
N MET A 1 -73.88 -11.68 24.02
CA MET A 1 -74.68 -10.49 24.37
C MET A 1 -73.72 -9.32 24.57
N PHE A 2 -74.06 -8.15 24.01
CA PHE A 2 -73.38 -6.85 24.00
C PHE A 2 -72.35 -6.51 22.90
N PHE A 3 -72.43 -5.24 22.50
CA PHE A 3 -72.11 -4.54 21.23
C PHE A 3 -71.10 -3.39 21.47
N PHE A 4 -70.62 -2.75 20.37
CA PHE A 4 -70.03 -1.38 20.16
C PHE A 4 -68.53 -1.31 19.74
N LYS A 5 -68.02 -0.43 18.84
CA LYS A 5 -68.52 0.66 17.96
C LYS A 5 -67.51 0.97 16.81
N GLN A 6 -67.95 1.64 15.74
CA GLN A 6 -67.42 1.60 14.35
C GLN A 6 -66.69 2.87 13.84
N ASN A 7 -66.13 3.74 14.70
CA ASN A 7 -65.84 5.15 14.32
C ASN A 7 -64.36 5.53 14.03
N SER A 8 -63.45 4.58 13.81
CA SER A 8 -62.00 4.85 13.70
C SER A 8 -61.40 4.71 12.29
N ILE A 9 -62.19 4.21 11.33
CA ILE A 9 -61.69 3.75 10.01
C ILE A 9 -61.67 4.87 8.95
N GLU A 10 -62.60 5.83 9.00
CA GLU A 10 -62.74 6.87 7.97
C GLU A 10 -61.64 7.96 8.01
N LYS A 11 -60.97 8.16 9.16
CA LYS A 11 -59.86 9.14 9.26
C LYS A 11 -58.56 8.64 8.63
N LEU A 12 -58.37 7.32 8.58
CA LEU A 12 -57.16 6.66 8.05
C LEU A 12 -57.14 6.63 6.52
N GLN A 13 -58.30 6.44 5.89
CA GLN A 13 -58.43 6.38 4.43
C GLN A 13 -58.13 7.71 3.71
N LYS A 14 -58.18 8.84 4.42
CA LYS A 14 -57.96 10.18 3.84
C LYS A 14 -56.48 10.56 3.76
N ALA A 15 -55.60 9.94 4.56
CA ALA A 15 -54.17 10.24 4.62
C ALA A 15 -53.33 9.44 3.60
N LEU A 16 -53.74 8.22 3.26
CA LEU A 16 -53.02 7.31 2.37
C LEU A 16 -53.08 7.68 0.87
N LYS A 17 -53.90 8.66 0.49
CA LYS A 17 -54.15 9.01 -0.94
C LYS A 17 -53.12 9.95 -1.58
N SER A 18 -52.05 10.39 -0.90
CA SER A 18 -51.23 11.53 -1.38
C SER A 18 -49.72 11.33 -1.60
N ALA A 19 -49.15 10.12 -1.64
CA ALA A 19 -47.71 9.95 -1.91
C ALA A 19 -47.44 8.88 -2.99
N LYS A 20 -46.64 9.25 -4.00
CA LYS A 20 -46.31 8.50 -5.22
C LYS A 20 -44.77 8.48 -5.39
N ASN A 21 -44.20 7.27 -5.50
CA ASN A 21 -43.05 6.81 -6.34
C ASN A 21 -41.59 6.80 -5.81
N PHE A 22 -41.02 5.58 -5.63
CA PHE A 22 -39.68 5.05 -6.09
C PHE A 22 -39.51 3.55 -5.70
N GLN A 23 -38.55 2.69 -6.12
CA GLN A 23 -38.60 1.18 -6.03
C GLN A 23 -37.27 0.45 -5.61
N SER A 24 -37.31 -0.68 -4.85
CA SER A 24 -36.19 -1.58 -4.44
C SER A 24 -36.64 -3.05 -4.24
N THR A 25 -35.74 -4.03 -4.43
CA THR A 25 -36.07 -5.45 -4.68
C THR A 25 -35.74 -6.42 -3.54
N ILE A 26 -36.65 -7.35 -3.20
CA ILE A 26 -36.51 -8.45 -2.21
C ILE A 26 -36.64 -9.82 -2.90
N TYR A 27 -35.93 -10.84 -2.39
CA TYR A 27 -35.97 -12.21 -2.90
C TYR A 27 -36.77 -13.11 -1.96
N VAL A 28 -37.69 -13.91 -2.50
CA VAL A 28 -38.56 -14.84 -1.76
C VAL A 28 -38.57 -16.19 -2.47
N GLU A 29 -38.39 -17.27 -1.71
CA GLU A 29 -38.42 -18.64 -2.22
C GLU A 29 -39.85 -19.21 -2.19
N VAL A 30 -40.31 -19.73 -3.32
CA VAL A 30 -41.62 -20.38 -3.46
C VAL A 30 -41.43 -21.70 -4.20
N ASP A 31 -41.92 -22.80 -3.61
CA ASP A 31 -41.81 -24.17 -4.14
C ASP A 31 -40.37 -24.60 -4.50
N GLY A 32 -39.37 -24.16 -3.71
CA GLY A 32 -37.96 -24.56 -3.89
C GLY A 32 -37.16 -23.75 -4.91
N ALA A 33 -37.67 -22.60 -5.38
CA ALA A 33 -36.92 -21.68 -6.23
C ALA A 33 -37.06 -20.20 -5.78
N ILE A 34 -35.94 -19.47 -5.79
CA ILE A 34 -35.88 -18.05 -5.42
C ILE A 34 -36.49 -17.19 -6.53
N LYS A 35 -37.50 -16.38 -6.18
CA LYS A 35 -38.08 -15.33 -7.05
C LYS A 35 -37.89 -13.93 -6.48
N VAL A 36 -37.85 -12.96 -7.37
CA VAL A 36 -37.46 -11.57 -7.14
C VAL A 36 -38.70 -10.67 -7.15
N ALA A 37 -38.95 -9.86 -6.11
CA ALA A 37 -40.09 -8.95 -5.98
C ALA A 37 -39.66 -7.51 -5.67
N GLN A 38 -40.16 -6.51 -6.40
CA GLN A 38 -39.81 -5.09 -6.28
C GLN A 38 -40.85 -4.30 -5.44
N ILE A 39 -40.40 -3.60 -4.39
CA ILE A 39 -41.15 -2.77 -3.43
C ILE A 39 -40.87 -1.28 -3.64
N THR A 40 -41.87 -0.40 -3.64
CA THR A 40 -41.71 1.06 -3.78
C THR A 40 -41.59 1.89 -2.46
N SER A 41 -41.06 3.14 -2.48
CA SER A 41 -40.00 3.71 -1.62
C SER A 41 -40.39 4.77 -0.58
N ASP A 42 -41.65 5.12 -0.40
CA ASP A 42 -41.93 6.32 0.41
C ASP A 42 -41.77 6.10 1.94
N GLU A 43 -41.63 4.86 2.41
CA GLU A 43 -41.31 4.55 3.82
C GLU A 43 -39.83 4.33 4.13
N TYR A 44 -39.00 3.91 3.17
CA TYR A 44 -37.61 3.58 3.47
C TYR A 44 -36.75 4.84 3.70
N CYS A 45 -37.01 5.91 2.94
CA CYS A 45 -36.06 7.04 2.87
C CYS A 45 -36.15 8.08 3.99
N LYS A 46 -37.22 8.12 4.81
CA LYS A 46 -37.34 9.16 5.86
C LYS A 46 -36.85 8.77 7.25
N HIS A 47 -36.86 7.49 7.62
CA HIS A 47 -36.34 7.06 8.93
C HIS A 47 -34.92 6.48 8.87
N VAL A 48 -34.50 5.91 7.74
CA VAL A 48 -33.20 5.23 7.68
C VAL A 48 -32.04 6.21 7.42
N ARG A 49 -32.29 7.33 6.72
CA ARG A 49 -31.23 8.33 6.40
C ARG A 49 -30.74 9.14 7.59
N SER A 50 -31.49 9.26 8.69
CA SER A 50 -31.00 9.86 9.94
C SER A 50 -30.43 8.82 10.92
N TYR A 51 -30.64 7.52 10.68
CA TYR A 51 -30.25 6.45 11.61
C TYR A 51 -28.98 5.69 11.20
N LEU A 52 -28.64 5.62 9.91
CA LEU A 52 -27.45 4.88 9.43
C LEU A 52 -26.17 5.71 9.27
N PHE A 53 -26.19 7.03 9.50
CA PHE A 53 -25.02 7.91 9.34
C PHE A 53 -24.51 8.57 10.64
N ALA A 54 -24.93 8.10 11.81
CA ALA A 54 -24.46 8.62 13.10
C ALA A 54 -23.82 7.52 13.98
N SER A 55 -22.56 7.23 13.67
CA SER A 55 -21.55 6.63 14.55
C SER A 55 -21.70 5.21 15.14
N PRO A 56 -20.56 4.56 15.40
CA PRO A 56 -20.42 3.14 15.67
C PRO A 56 -20.46 2.87 17.18
N GLY A 57 -21.33 1.95 17.60
CA GLY A 57 -21.38 1.50 18.98
C GLY A 57 -22.65 0.73 19.26
N CYS A 58 -22.49 -0.53 19.69
CA CYS A 58 -23.50 -1.41 20.27
C CYS A 58 -24.86 -0.74 20.59
N LEU A 59 -25.87 -0.98 19.75
CA LEU A 59 -27.26 -0.78 20.16
C LEU A 59 -27.66 -1.96 21.06
N THR A 60 -27.40 -1.81 22.35
CA THR A 60 -27.99 -2.68 23.37
C THR A 60 -29.52 -2.59 23.33
N SER A 61 -30.20 -3.67 23.71
CA SER A 61 -31.63 -3.97 23.58
C SER A 61 -32.63 -3.05 24.28
N LYS A 62 -32.26 -1.78 24.56
CA LYS A 62 -33.11 -0.82 25.28
C LYS A 62 -33.81 0.21 24.41
N HIS A 63 -33.58 0.26 23.09
CA HIS A 63 -34.11 1.33 22.23
C HIS A 63 -34.94 0.88 21.01
N MET A 64 -35.33 -0.40 20.93
CA MET A 64 -36.39 -0.83 20.01
C MET A 64 -37.66 -1.15 20.79
N GLY A 65 -38.60 -0.22 20.77
CA GLY A 65 -39.94 -0.44 21.29
C GLY A 65 -40.67 -1.51 20.46
N HIS A 66 -41.40 -2.37 21.17
CA HIS A 66 -42.21 -3.49 20.66
C HIS A 66 -43.16 -3.15 19.49
N ASP A 67 -43.41 -1.87 19.22
CA ASP A 67 -44.41 -1.40 18.25
C ASP A 67 -43.92 -1.44 16.80
N THR A 68 -42.62 -1.46 16.54
CA THR A 68 -42.07 -1.39 15.15
C THR A 68 -42.07 -2.75 14.44
N ILE A 69 -41.96 -3.85 15.20
CA ILE A 69 -41.94 -5.23 14.67
C ILE A 69 -43.38 -5.76 14.47
N ALA A 70 -44.32 -5.32 15.29
CA ALA A 70 -45.73 -5.73 15.19
C ALA A 70 -46.45 -5.14 13.96
N LEU A 71 -46.06 -3.94 13.52
CA LEU A 71 -46.63 -3.28 12.34
C LEU A 71 -46.20 -3.96 11.03
N ALA A 72 -44.94 -4.41 10.92
CA ALA A 72 -44.42 -5.10 9.74
C ALA A 72 -45.06 -6.49 9.51
N PHE A 73 -45.51 -7.15 10.57
CA PHE A 73 -46.13 -8.49 10.49
C PHE A 73 -47.65 -8.44 10.24
N SER A 74 -48.34 -7.39 10.71
CA SER A 74 -49.80 -7.25 10.57
C SER A 74 -50.24 -6.97 9.12
N GLU A 75 -49.41 -6.29 8.32
CA GLU A 75 -49.71 -6.03 6.91
C GLU A 75 -49.47 -7.23 5.98
N LEU A 76 -48.55 -8.13 6.36
CA LEU A 76 -48.24 -9.35 5.61
C LEU A 76 -49.39 -10.37 5.62
N VAL A 77 -50.21 -10.36 6.67
CA VAL A 77 -51.36 -11.28 6.84
C VAL A 77 -52.58 -10.85 6.00
N ASN A 78 -52.70 -9.57 5.62
CA ASN A 78 -53.83 -9.06 4.84
C ASN A 78 -53.66 -9.19 3.32
N LEU A 79 -52.52 -9.69 2.82
CA LEU A 79 -52.20 -9.81 1.39
C LEU A 79 -52.47 -11.19 0.78
N LEU A 80 -53.00 -12.16 1.54
CA LEU A 80 -53.24 -13.54 1.07
C LEU A 80 -54.71 -13.97 1.21
N PRO A 81 -55.62 -13.51 0.32
CA PRO A 81 -56.99 -14.00 0.28
C PRO A 81 -57.01 -15.36 -0.42
N ASN A 82 -56.69 -16.44 0.32
CA ASN A 82 -57.04 -17.87 0.10
C ASN A 82 -56.14 -18.85 0.87
N ALA A 83 -55.46 -18.42 1.95
CA ALA A 83 -54.78 -19.36 2.83
C ALA A 83 -55.81 -20.20 3.63
N LYS A 84 -55.93 -21.49 3.31
CA LYS A 84 -56.63 -22.46 4.17
C LYS A 84 -55.78 -22.70 5.42
N ILE A 85 -56.28 -22.26 6.57
CA ILE A 85 -55.74 -22.58 7.89
C ILE A 85 -56.20 -23.99 8.26
N PHE A 86 -55.27 -24.91 8.49
CA PHE A 86 -55.60 -26.22 9.07
C PHE A 86 -55.74 -26.09 10.60
N PRO A 87 -56.85 -26.58 11.20
CA PRO A 87 -57.05 -26.57 12.64
C PRO A 87 -56.54 -27.89 13.23
N GLU A 88 -55.24 -27.98 13.53
CA GLU A 88 -54.74 -29.08 14.38
C GLU A 88 -53.35 -28.73 14.93
N SER A 89 -53.33 -27.76 15.83
CA SER A 89 -52.32 -27.58 16.90
C SER A 89 -52.75 -26.40 17.76
N VAL A 90 -53.94 -26.54 18.36
CA VAL A 90 -54.34 -25.66 19.47
C VAL A 90 -53.50 -26.05 20.68
N LEU A 91 -52.45 -25.28 20.98
CA LEU A 91 -51.83 -25.27 22.29
C LEU A 91 -52.69 -24.41 23.22
N VAL A 92 -53.55 -25.06 24.02
CA VAL A 92 -54.15 -24.44 25.21
C VAL A 92 -53.27 -24.78 26.42
N ILE A 93 -52.39 -23.87 26.84
CA ILE A 93 -51.89 -23.74 28.24
C ILE A 93 -51.49 -22.26 28.42
N SER A 94 -52.38 -21.44 28.96
CA SER A 94 -52.35 -20.82 30.30
C SER A 94 -51.09 -20.02 30.65
N GLU A 95 -51.34 -18.75 31.04
CA GLU A 95 -50.44 -17.74 31.60
C GLU A 95 -49.53 -16.97 30.61
N GLN A 96 -49.71 -15.64 30.68
CA GLN A 96 -49.07 -14.54 29.96
C GLN A 96 -47.68 -14.83 29.35
N LYS A 97 -47.64 -15.27 28.08
CA LYS A 97 -46.45 -15.13 27.21
C LYS A 97 -46.68 -13.98 26.23
N ASN A 98 -45.67 -13.11 26.04
CA ASN A 98 -45.79 -11.98 25.12
C ASN A 98 -45.61 -12.44 23.66
N LEU A 99 -45.99 -11.60 22.69
CA LEU A 99 -45.88 -11.89 21.25
C LEU A 99 -44.48 -12.31 20.78
N ALA A 100 -43.41 -11.86 21.44
CA ALA A 100 -42.04 -12.26 21.13
C ALA A 100 -41.73 -13.71 21.56
N ASP A 101 -42.36 -14.20 22.62
CA ASP A 101 -42.24 -15.59 23.05
C ASP A 101 -42.98 -16.55 22.10
N LEU A 102 -44.09 -16.11 21.53
CA LEU A 102 -44.84 -16.86 20.50
C LEU A 102 -44.08 -16.91 19.16
N ALA A 103 -43.50 -15.79 18.72
CA ALA A 103 -42.65 -15.75 17.52
C ALA A 103 -41.38 -16.59 17.68
N ARG A 104 -40.80 -16.61 18.88
CA ARG A 104 -39.67 -17.47 19.26
C ARG A 104 -40.02 -18.95 19.20
N ASP A 105 -41.16 -19.34 19.77
CA ASP A 105 -41.58 -20.74 19.80
C ASP A 105 -41.89 -21.25 18.37
N ALA A 106 -42.45 -20.38 17.50
CA ALA A 106 -42.63 -20.66 16.08
C ALA A 106 -41.30 -20.78 15.30
N TRP A 107 -40.32 -19.91 15.58
CA TRP A 107 -38.98 -19.95 14.97
C TRP A 107 -38.20 -21.19 15.39
N CYS A 108 -38.12 -21.49 16.69
CA CYS A 108 -37.45 -22.70 17.19
C CYS A 108 -38.09 -23.98 16.62
N HIS A 109 -39.42 -24.00 16.44
CA HIS A 109 -40.15 -25.13 15.86
C HIS A 109 -39.90 -25.28 14.34
N ALA A 110 -39.91 -24.17 13.58
CA ALA A 110 -39.63 -24.19 12.13
C ALA A 110 -38.21 -24.68 11.81
N PHE A 111 -37.24 -24.42 12.70
CA PHE A 111 -35.82 -24.70 12.48
C PHE A 111 -35.23 -25.79 13.39
N LYS A 112 -36.09 -26.58 14.09
CA LYS A 112 -35.71 -27.72 14.95
C LYS A 112 -34.64 -27.42 16.02
N GLN A 113 -34.72 -26.25 16.66
CA GLN A 113 -33.82 -25.87 17.76
C GLN A 113 -34.45 -26.21 19.14
N PRO A 114 -33.65 -26.60 20.15
CA PRO A 114 -34.17 -26.84 21.50
C PRO A 114 -34.65 -25.53 22.12
N GLN A 115 -35.87 -25.54 22.70
CA GLN A 115 -36.36 -24.41 23.50
C GLN A 115 -35.52 -24.32 24.78
N SER A 116 -34.67 -23.30 24.90
CA SER A 116 -33.90 -23.04 26.11
C SER A 116 -34.33 -21.74 26.81
N ASP A 117 -34.48 -21.82 28.13
CA ASP A 117 -34.55 -20.68 29.02
C ASP A 117 -33.16 -20.04 29.14
N ALA A 118 -32.82 -19.16 28.19
CA ALA A 118 -31.53 -18.46 28.17
C ALA A 118 -31.69 -16.93 28.23
N SER A 119 -30.89 -16.34 29.10
CA SER A 119 -30.79 -14.93 29.44
C SER A 119 -30.50 -14.03 28.23
N LYS A 120 -30.81 -12.73 28.34
CA LYS A 120 -30.87 -11.73 27.27
C LYS A 120 -29.55 -11.45 26.51
N ALA A 121 -28.44 -12.13 26.80
CA ALA A 121 -27.13 -11.89 26.20
C ALA A 121 -26.83 -12.73 24.94
N ASP A 122 -27.44 -13.92 24.78
CA ASP A 122 -27.07 -14.87 23.70
C ASP A 122 -27.84 -14.67 22.37
N LYS A 123 -28.94 -13.92 22.37
CA LYS A 123 -29.89 -13.90 21.23
C LYS A 123 -29.45 -12.99 20.08
N SER A 124 -28.75 -11.90 20.38
CA SER A 124 -28.19 -10.99 19.36
C SER A 124 -27.04 -11.65 18.60
N LYS A 125 -26.22 -12.41 19.33
CA LYS A 125 -25.02 -13.05 18.83
C LYS A 125 -25.36 -14.15 17.82
N CYS A 126 -26.37 -14.98 18.10
CA CYS A 126 -26.78 -16.06 17.20
C CYS A 126 -27.38 -15.56 15.86
N ALA A 127 -28.12 -14.44 15.88
CA ALA A 127 -28.65 -13.83 14.66
C ALA A 127 -27.55 -13.16 13.81
N GLU A 128 -26.58 -12.52 14.46
CA GLU A 128 -25.41 -11.93 13.82
C GLU A 128 -24.51 -13.00 13.18
N GLU A 129 -24.24 -14.10 13.91
CA GLU A 129 -23.49 -15.26 13.41
C GLU A 129 -24.15 -15.89 12.17
N TYR A 130 -25.49 -16.00 12.15
CA TYR A 130 -26.23 -16.52 10.99
C TYR A 130 -26.18 -15.58 9.77
N CYS A 131 -26.28 -14.26 9.97
CA CYS A 131 -26.12 -13.30 8.89
C CYS A 131 -24.69 -13.32 8.32
N GLN A 132 -23.68 -13.43 9.19
CA GLN A 132 -22.29 -13.60 8.77
C GLN A 132 -22.07 -14.91 8.01
N SER A 133 -22.73 -16.00 8.39
CA SER A 133 -22.62 -17.28 7.67
C SER A 133 -23.19 -17.20 6.26
N ILE A 134 -24.37 -16.58 6.07
CA ILE A 134 -24.95 -16.39 4.73
C ILE A 134 -24.05 -15.54 3.84
N LEU A 135 -23.52 -14.43 4.38
CA LEU A 135 -22.60 -13.57 3.64
C LEU A 135 -21.32 -14.32 3.27
N ARG A 136 -20.78 -15.12 4.20
CA ARG A 136 -19.61 -15.97 3.96
C ARG A 136 -19.89 -17.02 2.88
N ASP A 137 -21.04 -17.69 2.94
CA ASP A 137 -21.44 -18.70 1.94
C ASP A 137 -21.62 -18.10 0.54
N ASN A 138 -21.93 -16.80 0.44
CA ASN A 138 -22.00 -16.09 -0.83
C ASN A 138 -20.63 -15.63 -1.36
N LEU A 139 -19.79 -15.11 -0.47
CA LEU A 139 -18.52 -14.46 -0.84
C LEU A 139 -17.37 -15.46 -0.97
N TRP A 140 -17.33 -16.49 -0.15
CA TRP A 140 -16.26 -17.48 -0.12
C TRP A 140 -16.09 -18.26 -1.44
N PRO A 141 -17.17 -18.70 -2.12
CA PRO A 141 -17.05 -19.32 -3.44
C PRO A 141 -16.46 -18.38 -4.49
N LYS A 142 -16.54 -17.06 -4.31
CA LYS A 142 -15.93 -16.09 -5.23
C LYS A 142 -14.42 -16.01 -5.03
N LEU A 143 -13.92 -16.07 -3.80
CA LEU A 143 -12.48 -16.11 -3.53
C LEU A 143 -11.85 -17.45 -3.95
N THR A 144 -12.57 -18.55 -3.80
CA THR A 144 -12.05 -19.90 -4.10
C THR A 144 -12.37 -20.38 -5.52
N GLY A 145 -13.22 -19.66 -6.26
CA GLY A 145 -13.69 -20.01 -7.61
C GLY A 145 -12.71 -19.72 -8.76
N GLY A 146 -11.43 -19.46 -8.46
CA GLY A 146 -10.41 -19.10 -9.44
C GLY A 146 -10.73 -17.79 -10.17
N GLU A 147 -10.23 -17.63 -11.39
CA GLU A 147 -10.30 -16.35 -12.13
C GLU A 147 -11.72 -15.80 -12.28
N ALA A 148 -12.69 -16.64 -12.64
CA ALA A 148 -14.10 -16.23 -12.75
C ALA A 148 -14.68 -15.80 -11.40
N GLY A 149 -14.30 -16.49 -10.32
CA GLY A 149 -14.64 -16.10 -8.96
C GLY A 149 -14.06 -14.73 -8.59
N ILE A 150 -12.80 -14.48 -8.91
CA ILE A 150 -12.12 -13.21 -8.64
C ILE A 150 -12.76 -12.04 -9.39
N GLN A 151 -13.22 -12.24 -10.63
CA GLN A 151 -13.97 -11.21 -11.35
C GLN A 151 -15.29 -10.87 -10.62
N GLN A 152 -16.01 -11.88 -10.14
CA GLN A 152 -17.23 -11.66 -9.37
C GLN A 152 -16.96 -10.98 -8.03
N TRP A 153 -15.89 -11.41 -7.34
CA TRP A 153 -15.44 -10.81 -6.09
C TRP A 153 -15.10 -9.33 -6.26
N ASN A 154 -14.32 -8.99 -7.29
CA ASN A 154 -13.93 -7.62 -7.59
C ASN A 154 -15.14 -6.75 -7.98
N SER A 155 -16.21 -7.37 -8.50
CA SER A 155 -17.48 -6.69 -8.83
C SER A 155 -18.39 -6.48 -7.60
N CYS A 156 -18.10 -7.12 -6.46
CA CYS A 156 -18.85 -6.91 -5.23
C CYS A 156 -18.55 -5.52 -4.64
N GLN A 157 -19.58 -4.87 -4.09
CA GLN A 157 -19.42 -3.62 -3.36
C GLN A 157 -18.40 -3.79 -2.21
N PRO A 158 -17.43 -2.89 -2.04
CA PRO A 158 -16.43 -3.00 -0.96
C PRO A 158 -17.04 -3.16 0.43
N GLU A 159 -18.18 -2.52 0.68
CA GLU A 159 -18.92 -2.58 1.95
C GLU A 159 -19.42 -3.99 2.25
N MET A 160 -19.76 -4.76 1.21
CA MET A 160 -20.18 -6.16 1.37
C MET A 160 -18.99 -7.03 1.77
N ARG A 161 -17.81 -6.78 1.19
CA ARG A 161 -16.59 -7.52 1.50
C ARG A 161 -16.13 -7.27 2.94
N ARG A 162 -16.30 -6.06 3.46
CA ARG A 162 -15.91 -5.67 4.84
C ARG A 162 -16.83 -6.19 5.95
N GLN A 163 -18.00 -6.73 5.61
CA GLN A 163 -19.00 -7.17 6.61
C GLN A 163 -18.69 -8.52 7.27
N ILE A 164 -17.74 -9.28 6.73
CA ILE A 164 -17.33 -10.56 7.29
C ILE A 164 -15.86 -10.51 7.68
N SER A 165 -15.53 -11.18 8.78
CA SER A 165 -14.15 -11.46 9.14
C SER A 165 -13.62 -12.61 8.27
N TYR A 166 -12.39 -12.48 7.79
CA TYR A 166 -11.64 -13.52 7.09
C TYR A 166 -10.48 -14.03 7.94
N GLU A 167 -10.48 -13.79 9.24
CA GLU A 167 -9.49 -14.34 10.16
C GLU A 167 -9.42 -15.87 10.05
N ASN A 168 -8.21 -16.41 10.15
CA ASN A 168 -7.94 -17.85 10.07
C ASN A 168 -8.39 -18.51 8.76
N SER A 169 -8.52 -17.74 7.68
CA SER A 169 -8.91 -18.25 6.36
C SER A 169 -7.85 -19.18 5.79
N LYS A 170 -8.28 -20.25 5.11
CA LYS A 170 -7.40 -21.18 4.39
C LYS A 170 -7.55 -20.95 2.89
N LEU A 171 -6.55 -20.27 2.33
CA LEU A 171 -6.45 -19.87 0.93
C LEU A 171 -5.13 -20.39 0.32
N ASP A 172 -4.59 -21.48 0.89
CA ASP A 172 -3.42 -22.16 0.36
C ASP A 172 -3.65 -22.63 -1.09
N GLY A 173 -2.68 -22.38 -1.95
CA GLY A 173 -2.75 -22.70 -3.39
C GLY A 173 -3.83 -21.94 -4.17
N ALA A 174 -4.50 -20.94 -3.57
CA ALA A 174 -5.61 -20.25 -4.21
C ALA A 174 -5.15 -19.42 -5.44
N MET A 175 -5.98 -19.41 -6.48
CA MET A 175 -5.75 -18.64 -7.71
C MET A 175 -6.37 -17.25 -7.59
N LEU A 176 -5.64 -16.33 -6.96
CA LEU A 176 -6.09 -15.00 -6.53
C LEU A 176 -5.47 -13.85 -7.37
N LYS A 177 -5.04 -14.13 -8.59
CA LYS A 177 -4.38 -13.12 -9.45
C LYS A 177 -5.30 -11.91 -9.65
N GLY A 178 -4.80 -10.71 -9.34
CA GLY A 178 -5.54 -9.45 -9.48
C GLY A 178 -6.73 -9.28 -8.51
N VAL A 179 -6.81 -10.08 -7.45
CA VAL A 179 -7.88 -9.93 -6.44
C VAL A 179 -7.76 -8.58 -5.72
N ASN A 180 -8.89 -7.95 -5.42
CA ASN A 180 -8.94 -6.77 -4.57
C ASN A 180 -9.41 -7.15 -3.15
N LEU A 181 -8.46 -7.17 -2.22
CA LEU A 181 -8.66 -7.44 -0.79
C LEU A 181 -8.48 -6.18 0.07
N SER A 182 -8.62 -4.99 -0.53
CA SER A 182 -8.30 -3.74 0.16
C SER A 182 -9.20 -3.50 1.38
N ASN A 183 -8.60 -3.05 2.49
CA ASN A 183 -9.29 -2.76 3.76
C ASN A 183 -10.00 -3.97 4.37
N LEU A 184 -9.44 -5.17 4.22
CA LEU A 184 -9.97 -6.42 4.80
C LEU A 184 -9.04 -6.98 5.89
N HIS A 185 -9.61 -7.86 6.70
CA HIS A 185 -8.99 -8.47 7.88
C HIS A 185 -8.79 -9.97 7.65
N PHE A 186 -7.53 -10.39 7.50
CA PHE A 186 -7.06 -11.75 7.19
C PHE A 186 -6.02 -12.24 8.22
N GLU A 187 -6.12 -11.80 9.46
CA GLU A 187 -5.21 -12.16 10.55
C GLU A 187 -5.16 -13.69 10.70
N ASN A 188 -3.95 -14.22 10.93
CA ASN A 188 -3.69 -15.66 11.08
C ASN A 188 -4.14 -16.53 9.89
N SER A 189 -4.38 -15.94 8.72
CA SER A 189 -4.79 -16.68 7.53
C SER A 189 -3.61 -17.35 6.83
N ASN A 190 -3.90 -18.38 6.05
CA ASN A 190 -2.93 -19.11 5.24
C ASN A 190 -3.15 -18.81 3.75
N PHE A 191 -2.15 -18.22 3.09
CA PHE A 191 -2.06 -17.97 1.64
C PHE A 191 -0.85 -18.69 1.03
N ASP A 192 -0.31 -19.70 1.70
CA ASP A 192 0.86 -20.44 1.24
C ASP A 192 0.66 -20.96 -0.18
N GLU A 193 1.67 -20.78 -1.02
CA GLU A 193 1.67 -21.20 -2.44
C GLU A 193 0.53 -20.59 -3.31
N ALA A 194 -0.23 -19.63 -2.79
CA ALA A 194 -1.26 -18.93 -3.57
C ALA A 194 -0.65 -18.05 -4.66
N ASN A 195 -1.43 -17.78 -5.70
CA ASN A 195 -1.09 -16.82 -6.74
C ASN A 195 -1.83 -15.50 -6.51
N LEU A 196 -1.15 -14.53 -5.91
CA LEU A 196 -1.59 -13.16 -5.65
C LEU A 196 -0.90 -12.13 -6.57
N GLU A 197 -0.46 -12.55 -7.76
CA GLU A 197 0.17 -11.64 -8.72
C GLU A 197 -0.75 -10.44 -9.01
N SER A 198 -0.22 -9.22 -8.89
CA SER A 198 -0.98 -7.97 -9.09
C SER A 198 -2.24 -7.82 -8.21
N ALA A 199 -2.33 -8.55 -7.09
CA ALA A 199 -3.41 -8.36 -6.12
C ALA A 199 -3.32 -6.99 -5.43
N VAL A 200 -4.46 -6.49 -4.96
CA VAL A 200 -4.57 -5.23 -4.20
C VAL A 200 -4.91 -5.55 -2.75
N LEU A 201 -3.91 -5.44 -1.89
CA LEU A 201 -3.92 -5.61 -0.43
C LEU A 201 -3.74 -4.26 0.29
N PHE A 202 -4.09 -3.16 -0.38
CA PHE A 202 -4.03 -1.81 0.18
C PHE A 202 -4.76 -1.73 1.53
N ASP A 203 -4.07 -1.24 2.56
CA ASP A 203 -4.59 -1.05 3.92
C ASP A 203 -5.25 -2.33 4.49
N CYS A 204 -4.71 -3.49 4.13
CA CYS A 204 -5.20 -4.80 4.59
C CYS A 204 -4.50 -5.21 5.89
N THR A 205 -5.24 -5.84 6.81
CA THR A 205 -4.66 -6.48 7.99
C THR A 205 -4.38 -7.94 7.71
N ILE A 206 -3.10 -8.30 7.72
CA ILE A 206 -2.56 -9.63 7.46
C ILE A 206 -1.57 -10.05 8.55
N THR A 207 -1.75 -9.52 9.76
CA THR A 207 -0.95 -9.83 10.94
C THR A 207 -0.91 -11.34 11.19
N ALA A 208 0.29 -11.88 11.39
CA ALA A 208 0.56 -13.30 11.59
C ALA A 208 0.04 -14.24 10.47
N ALA A 209 -0.30 -13.71 9.29
CA ALA A 209 -0.67 -14.54 8.15
C ALA A 209 0.55 -15.19 7.50
N SER A 210 0.34 -16.36 6.88
CA SER A 210 1.38 -17.06 6.13
C SER A 210 1.20 -16.85 4.62
N PHE A 211 2.28 -16.45 3.96
CA PHE A 211 2.45 -16.26 2.52
C PHE A 211 3.68 -17.02 2.03
N TYR A 212 3.92 -18.20 2.60
CA TYR A 212 5.08 -19.01 2.25
C TYR A 212 5.01 -19.44 0.79
N GLY A 213 6.05 -19.16 0.00
CA GLY A 213 6.08 -19.55 -1.41
C GLY A 213 5.05 -18.85 -2.31
N THR A 214 4.33 -17.84 -1.81
CA THR A 214 3.28 -17.15 -2.56
C THR A 214 3.85 -16.31 -3.70
N ASN A 215 3.16 -16.26 -4.85
CA ASN A 215 3.45 -15.28 -5.88
C ASN A 215 2.72 -13.97 -5.61
N LEU A 216 3.44 -12.93 -5.19
CA LEU A 216 2.99 -11.57 -4.89
C LEU A 216 3.61 -10.55 -5.85
N ALA A 217 4.08 -10.98 -7.04
CA ALA A 217 4.73 -10.09 -7.98
C ALA A 217 3.78 -8.94 -8.37
N LYS A 218 4.28 -7.70 -8.26
CA LYS A 218 3.52 -6.46 -8.49
C LYS A 218 2.27 -6.27 -7.63
N ALA A 219 2.13 -7.00 -6.51
CA ALA A 219 1.02 -6.76 -5.59
C ALA A 219 1.13 -5.35 -4.96
N ASP A 220 -0.01 -4.72 -4.74
CA ASP A 220 -0.11 -3.46 -4.00
C ASP A 220 -0.46 -3.76 -2.55
N MET A 221 0.52 -3.65 -1.67
CA MET A 221 0.42 -3.84 -0.22
C MET A 221 0.74 -2.54 0.51
N ALA A 222 0.52 -1.38 -0.12
CA ALA A 222 0.71 -0.10 0.54
C ALA A 222 -0.18 0.01 1.78
N HIS A 223 0.37 0.54 2.86
CA HIS A 223 -0.29 0.66 4.16
C HIS A 223 -0.70 -0.67 4.83
N ALA A 224 -0.26 -1.83 4.33
CA ALA A 224 -0.63 -3.11 4.93
C ALA A 224 -0.09 -3.26 6.37
N HIS A 225 -0.91 -3.87 7.23
CA HIS A 225 -0.54 -4.28 8.58
C HIS A 225 -0.12 -5.76 8.54
N ALA A 226 1.19 -6.03 8.46
CA ALA A 226 1.74 -7.36 8.23
C ALA A 226 2.72 -7.78 9.34
N GLU A 227 2.45 -7.36 10.56
CA GLU A 227 3.26 -7.70 11.72
C GLU A 227 3.29 -9.22 11.91
N ASN A 228 4.46 -9.81 12.13
CA ASN A 228 4.66 -11.25 12.27
C ASN A 228 4.26 -12.10 11.05
N ALA A 229 3.95 -11.49 9.90
CA ALA A 229 3.59 -12.24 8.69
C ALA A 229 4.79 -12.99 8.11
N ASN A 230 4.53 -14.14 7.48
CA ASN A 230 5.57 -14.97 6.89
C ASN A 230 5.54 -14.91 5.36
N PHE A 231 6.42 -14.13 4.75
CA PHE A 231 6.63 -14.05 3.30
C PHE A 231 7.78 -14.92 2.80
N SER A 232 8.29 -15.85 3.63
CA SER A 232 9.49 -16.62 3.26
C SER A 232 9.29 -17.39 1.94
N SER A 233 10.29 -17.35 1.07
CA SER A 233 10.28 -17.93 -0.28
C SER A 233 9.23 -17.34 -1.24
N ALA A 234 8.58 -16.23 -0.90
CA ALA A 234 7.62 -15.58 -1.80
C ALA A 234 8.32 -14.88 -2.98
N THR A 235 7.57 -14.67 -4.07
CA THR A 235 8.00 -13.82 -5.18
C THR A 235 7.31 -12.46 -5.07
N MET A 236 8.04 -11.41 -4.71
CA MET A 236 7.51 -10.05 -4.48
C MET A 236 8.15 -9.01 -5.41
N LYS A 237 8.65 -9.45 -6.57
CA LYS A 237 9.30 -8.57 -7.54
C LYS A 237 8.36 -7.43 -7.97
N GLY A 238 8.79 -6.19 -7.73
CA GLY A 238 8.02 -4.99 -8.05
C GLY A 238 6.78 -4.77 -7.20
N ALA A 239 6.62 -5.48 -6.07
CA ALA A 239 5.51 -5.24 -5.13
C ALA A 239 5.65 -3.87 -4.45
N THR A 240 4.52 -3.28 -4.04
CA THR A 240 4.49 -2.03 -3.28
C THR A 240 4.20 -2.34 -1.82
N LEU A 241 5.13 -2.00 -0.92
CA LEU A 241 5.03 -2.11 0.54
C LEU A 241 5.17 -0.71 1.18
N TYR A 242 4.80 0.34 0.43
CA TYR A 242 4.91 1.72 0.86
C TYR A 242 4.14 1.93 2.16
N ASN A 243 4.82 2.46 3.18
CA ASN A 243 4.22 2.73 4.49
C ASN A 243 3.57 1.49 5.15
N ALA A 244 4.03 0.28 4.81
CA ALA A 244 3.57 -0.95 5.45
C ALA A 244 4.20 -1.15 6.84
N ASN A 245 3.46 -1.75 7.75
CA ASN A 245 4.00 -2.24 9.01
C ASN A 245 4.49 -3.69 8.82
N LEU A 246 5.80 -3.90 8.84
CA LEU A 246 6.44 -5.19 8.63
C LEU A 246 7.13 -5.70 9.92
N CYS A 247 6.76 -5.17 11.08
CA CYS A 247 7.41 -5.55 12.33
C CYS A 247 7.40 -7.07 12.55
N ASN A 248 8.57 -7.68 12.79
CA ASN A 248 8.76 -9.13 12.96
C ASN A 248 8.35 -9.99 11.76
N ALA A 249 8.15 -9.40 10.58
CA ALA A 249 7.83 -10.15 9.37
C ALA A 249 9.05 -10.96 8.88
N LYS A 250 8.79 -12.07 8.18
CA LYS A 250 9.83 -12.96 7.66
C LYS A 250 9.88 -12.87 6.14
N PHE A 251 11.03 -12.51 5.59
CA PHE A 251 11.30 -12.40 4.15
C PHE A 251 12.45 -13.31 3.72
N LYS A 252 12.76 -14.38 4.48
CA LYS A 252 13.85 -15.29 4.13
C LYS A 252 13.67 -15.90 2.74
N ASN A 253 14.71 -15.84 1.91
CA ASN A 253 14.69 -16.31 0.50
C ASN A 253 13.62 -15.65 -0.39
N THR A 254 13.17 -14.43 -0.06
CA THR A 254 12.15 -13.72 -0.86
C THR A 254 12.77 -12.94 -1.99
N ASP A 255 12.15 -12.94 -3.17
CA ASP A 255 12.52 -12.04 -4.26
C ASP A 255 11.81 -10.69 -4.12
N LEU A 256 12.51 -9.68 -3.62
CA LEU A 256 12.02 -8.31 -3.44
C LEU A 256 12.60 -7.35 -4.50
N ARG A 257 13.14 -7.87 -5.62
CA ARG A 257 13.75 -7.01 -6.65
C ARG A 257 12.77 -5.94 -7.12
N LYS A 258 13.22 -4.67 -7.13
CA LYS A 258 12.41 -3.50 -7.50
C LYS A 258 11.17 -3.25 -6.63
N ALA A 259 11.05 -3.90 -5.47
CA ALA A 259 9.97 -3.63 -4.54
C ALA A 259 10.11 -2.23 -3.92
N ASP A 260 8.99 -1.64 -3.52
CA ASP A 260 8.95 -0.33 -2.89
C ASP A 260 8.63 -0.45 -1.40
N LEU A 261 9.65 -0.39 -0.54
CA LEU A 261 9.53 -0.43 0.92
C LEU A 261 9.68 0.97 1.55
N ARG A 262 9.53 2.06 0.77
CA ARG A 262 9.68 3.41 1.33
C ARG A 262 8.70 3.65 2.47
N ASN A 263 9.16 4.33 3.53
CA ASN A 263 8.40 4.59 4.76
C ASN A 263 7.91 3.35 5.53
N SER A 264 8.37 2.13 5.22
CA SER A 264 7.94 0.93 5.96
C SER A 264 8.61 0.81 7.34
N GLN A 265 7.95 0.14 8.27
CA GLN A 265 8.52 -0.21 9.58
C GLN A 265 9.11 -1.63 9.54
N LEU A 266 10.42 -1.77 9.71
CA LEU A 266 11.16 -3.03 9.57
C LEU A 266 11.67 -3.62 10.89
N PHE A 267 11.23 -3.11 12.05
CA PHE A 267 11.68 -3.59 13.37
C PHE A 267 11.52 -5.11 13.51
N GLY A 268 12.60 -5.83 13.83
CA GLY A 268 12.58 -7.29 13.96
C GLY A 268 12.39 -8.07 12.65
N THR A 269 12.39 -7.41 11.49
CA THR A 269 12.17 -8.07 10.20
C THR A 269 13.35 -8.95 9.83
N ASP A 270 13.09 -10.18 9.42
CA ASP A 270 14.11 -11.09 8.89
C ASP A 270 14.19 -10.98 7.36
N LEU A 271 15.13 -10.19 6.86
CA LEU A 271 15.46 -10.07 5.44
C LEU A 271 16.65 -10.97 5.05
N THR A 272 17.08 -11.91 5.89
CA THR A 272 18.25 -12.75 5.58
C THR A 272 18.04 -13.54 4.29
N SER A 273 19.02 -13.48 3.39
CA SER A 273 18.95 -14.13 2.07
C SER A 273 17.83 -13.61 1.13
N ALA A 274 17.20 -12.48 1.43
CA ALA A 274 16.29 -11.82 0.49
C ALA A 274 17.08 -11.19 -0.67
N ILE A 275 16.49 -11.20 -1.87
CA ILE A 275 17.07 -10.58 -3.06
C ILE A 275 16.52 -9.14 -3.18
N LEU A 276 17.37 -8.15 -2.93
CA LEU A 276 16.96 -6.74 -2.78
C LEU A 276 17.35 -5.85 -3.97
N ASP A 277 17.75 -6.41 -5.13
CA ASP A 277 18.25 -5.60 -6.24
C ASP A 277 17.23 -4.55 -6.72
N GLY A 278 17.59 -3.28 -6.56
CA GLY A 278 16.75 -2.14 -6.93
C GLY A 278 15.51 -1.94 -6.05
N ALA A 279 15.41 -2.65 -4.92
CA ALA A 279 14.40 -2.37 -3.90
C ALA A 279 14.65 -0.99 -3.29
N LYS A 280 13.58 -0.27 -2.95
CA LYS A 280 13.65 1.08 -2.42
C LYS A 280 13.36 1.07 -0.92
N PHE A 281 14.26 1.62 -0.13
CA PHE A 281 14.14 1.66 1.33
C PHE A 281 14.05 3.06 1.91
N SER A 282 14.09 4.10 1.08
CA SER A 282 14.12 5.49 1.53
C SER A 282 13.06 5.77 2.60
N CYS A 283 13.49 6.27 3.76
CA CYS A 283 12.65 6.57 4.92
C CYS A 283 12.05 5.35 5.66
N ALA A 284 12.43 4.13 5.30
CA ALA A 284 12.10 2.96 6.10
C ALA A 284 12.91 2.95 7.40
N THR A 285 12.31 2.46 8.48
CA THR A 285 12.92 2.45 9.81
C THR A 285 13.27 1.04 10.25
N TYR A 286 14.41 0.87 10.91
CA TYR A 286 14.88 -0.41 11.44
C TYR A 286 15.58 -0.23 12.80
N ASP A 287 15.88 -1.34 13.46
CA ASP A 287 16.46 -1.41 14.80
C ASP A 287 17.44 -2.59 14.94
N GLU A 288 17.99 -2.80 16.14
CA GLU A 288 18.96 -3.86 16.45
C GLU A 288 18.43 -5.27 16.24
N THR A 289 17.11 -5.43 16.14
CA THR A 289 16.46 -6.73 15.94
C THR A 289 16.24 -7.06 14.47
N THR A 290 16.44 -6.08 13.58
CA THR A 290 16.27 -6.24 12.13
C THR A 290 17.44 -7.01 11.53
N LEU A 291 17.16 -8.10 10.82
CA LEU A 291 18.19 -8.95 10.20
C LEU A 291 18.32 -8.63 8.71
N LEU A 292 19.30 -7.81 8.34
CA LEU A 292 19.60 -7.46 6.95
C LEU A 292 20.50 -8.52 6.29
N PRO A 293 20.42 -8.71 4.95
CA PRO A 293 21.37 -9.57 4.25
C PRO A 293 22.82 -9.11 4.47
N PRO A 294 23.80 -10.01 4.65
CA PRO A 294 25.20 -9.63 4.83
C PRO A 294 25.75 -8.77 3.69
N GLU A 295 25.33 -9.04 2.45
CA GLU A 295 25.73 -8.30 1.24
C GLU A 295 24.87 -7.07 0.96
N PHE A 296 23.83 -6.84 1.76
CA PHE A 296 23.02 -5.65 1.60
C PHE A 296 23.89 -4.41 1.78
N PHE A 297 23.56 -3.38 1.02
CA PHE A 297 24.21 -2.09 1.07
C PHE A 297 23.17 -1.02 0.66
N ALA A 298 22.71 -0.24 1.63
CA ALA A 298 21.71 0.81 1.43
C ALA A 298 22.12 2.10 2.15
N ALA A 299 23.26 2.67 1.73
CA ALA A 299 23.77 3.93 2.26
C ALA A 299 22.73 5.05 2.11
N GLY A 300 22.38 5.69 3.22
CA GLY A 300 21.47 6.84 3.26
C GLY A 300 19.97 6.56 3.06
N ASP A 301 19.56 5.30 2.85
CA ASP A 301 18.16 4.96 2.57
C ASP A 301 17.38 4.53 3.81
N LEU A 302 18.04 3.95 4.81
CA LEU A 302 17.42 3.43 6.03
C LEU A 302 17.62 4.35 7.23
N PHE A 303 16.66 4.34 8.16
CA PHE A 303 16.68 5.15 9.36
C PHE A 303 16.71 4.28 10.61
N TRP A 304 17.85 4.31 11.29
CA TRP A 304 18.03 3.66 12.58
C TRP A 304 17.11 4.25 13.66
N ARG A 305 16.42 3.37 14.40
CA ARG A 305 15.57 3.71 15.55
C ARG A 305 15.88 2.88 16.78
N GLY A 306 16.91 2.05 16.72
CA GLY A 306 17.37 1.21 17.82
C GLY A 306 18.17 1.98 18.87
N ASP A 307 18.64 1.24 19.87
CA ASP A 307 19.47 1.79 20.93
C ASP A 307 20.94 1.93 20.49
N GLY A 308 21.53 3.10 20.73
CA GLY A 308 22.95 3.37 20.43
C GLY A 308 23.22 3.83 18.99
N PRO A 309 24.50 3.86 18.57
CA PRO A 309 24.86 4.22 17.20
C PRO A 309 24.38 3.14 16.24
N ASP A 310 24.08 3.56 15.01
CA ASP A 310 23.65 2.65 13.96
C ASP A 310 24.76 1.62 13.65
N PRO A 311 24.53 0.32 13.93
CA PRO A 311 25.54 -0.72 13.70
C PRO A 311 25.81 -0.94 12.21
N TYR A 312 24.87 -0.54 11.35
CA TYR A 312 24.99 -0.68 9.91
C TYR A 312 25.81 0.47 9.30
N GLU A 313 25.76 1.65 9.90
CA GLU A 313 26.52 2.82 9.45
C GLU A 313 28.03 2.55 9.46
N GLU A 314 28.57 2.00 10.56
CA GLU A 314 30.00 1.66 10.62
C GLU A 314 30.38 0.54 9.66
N MET A 315 29.54 -0.48 9.49
CA MET A 315 29.76 -1.53 8.50
C MET A 315 29.75 -0.98 7.07
N VAL A 316 28.83 -0.06 6.75
CA VAL A 316 28.76 0.62 5.45
C VAL A 316 30.02 1.43 5.20
N LYS A 317 30.48 2.22 6.18
CA LYS A 317 31.75 2.96 6.09
C LYS A 317 32.94 2.04 5.86
N GLU A 318 33.03 0.92 6.58
CA GLU A 318 34.09 -0.07 6.38
C GLU A 318 34.03 -0.73 5.00
N LYS A 319 32.84 -1.10 4.52
CA LYS A 319 32.63 -1.63 3.16
C LYS A 319 33.04 -0.62 2.10
N ILE A 320 32.60 0.64 2.21
CA ILE A 320 33.01 1.72 1.30
C ILE A 320 34.52 1.88 1.32
N LYS A 321 35.15 1.91 2.50
CA LYS A 321 36.61 2.04 2.63
C LYS A 321 37.37 0.92 1.92
N ASN A 322 36.89 -0.32 2.02
CA ASN A 322 37.53 -1.49 1.43
C ASN A 322 37.11 -1.80 -0.02
N LEU A 323 36.11 -1.08 -0.55
CA LEU A 323 35.62 -1.25 -1.92
C LEU A 323 36.76 -1.07 -2.93
N ARG A 324 36.74 -1.95 -3.94
CA ARG A 324 37.58 -1.85 -5.14
C ARG A 324 36.69 -2.03 -6.35
N VAL A 325 36.90 -1.18 -7.36
CA VAL A 325 36.15 -1.18 -8.61
C VAL A 325 37.16 -1.20 -9.74
N GLU A 326 37.13 -2.28 -10.52
CA GLU A 326 38.13 -2.50 -11.58
C GLU A 326 37.62 -2.06 -12.95
N THR A 327 36.29 -2.04 -13.13
CA THR A 327 35.67 -1.75 -14.44
C THR A 327 34.65 -0.63 -14.33
N PHE A 328 34.46 0.09 -15.44
CA PHE A 328 33.46 1.16 -15.50
C PHE A 328 32.03 0.60 -15.41
N GLU A 329 31.80 -0.61 -15.91
CA GLU A 329 30.51 -1.31 -15.80
C GLU A 329 30.17 -1.61 -14.34
N GLU A 330 31.16 -2.01 -13.54
CA GLU A 330 31.03 -2.23 -12.10
C GLU A 330 30.74 -0.91 -11.37
N MET A 331 31.45 0.17 -11.67
CA MET A 331 31.12 1.52 -11.15
C MET A 331 29.67 1.88 -11.46
N LEU A 332 29.23 1.70 -12.71
CA LEU A 332 27.86 2.01 -13.12
C LEU A 332 26.82 1.12 -12.41
N LYS A 333 27.16 -0.12 -12.07
CA LYS A 333 26.29 -0.99 -11.28
C LYS A 333 26.08 -0.41 -9.88
N HIS A 334 27.13 0.05 -9.21
CA HIS A 334 27.02 0.73 -7.91
C HIS A 334 26.19 2.02 -8.02
N VAL A 335 26.48 2.88 -8.99
CA VAL A 335 25.72 4.13 -9.18
C VAL A 335 24.24 3.83 -9.47
N LYS A 336 23.91 2.87 -10.34
CA LYS A 336 22.52 2.52 -10.67
C LYS A 336 21.76 1.90 -9.50
N ALA A 337 22.45 1.35 -8.50
CA ALA A 337 21.81 0.79 -7.31
C ALA A 337 21.22 1.88 -6.40
N HIS A 338 21.79 3.09 -6.39
CA HIS A 338 21.42 4.16 -5.44
C HIS A 338 20.69 5.34 -6.06
N PHE A 339 20.68 5.48 -7.39
CA PHE A 339 20.04 6.60 -8.07
C PHE A 339 18.91 6.13 -8.99
N GLU A 340 17.84 6.92 -9.05
CA GLU A 340 16.71 6.68 -9.96
C GLU A 340 17.19 6.51 -11.41
N ALA A 341 16.72 5.46 -12.09
CA ALA A 341 17.11 5.15 -13.47
C ALA A 341 17.00 6.37 -14.41
N ALA A 342 15.88 7.11 -14.33
CA ALA A 342 15.67 8.30 -15.15
C ALA A 342 16.70 9.43 -14.91
N ARG A 343 17.30 9.50 -13.71
CA ARG A 343 18.36 10.47 -13.38
C ARG A 343 19.69 10.05 -14.01
N ILE A 344 20.04 8.77 -13.89
CA ILE A 344 21.24 8.19 -14.49
C ILE A 344 21.16 8.25 -16.02
N ASP A 345 20.02 7.88 -16.62
CA ASP A 345 19.84 7.92 -18.06
C ASP A 345 20.02 9.34 -18.61
N LYS A 346 19.52 10.37 -17.89
CA LYS A 346 19.77 11.76 -18.27
C LYS A 346 21.25 12.15 -18.19
N ALA A 347 21.95 11.71 -17.14
CA ALA A 347 23.38 11.97 -16.99
C ALA A 347 24.20 11.30 -18.11
N LEU A 348 23.97 10.01 -18.35
CA LEU A 348 24.63 9.27 -19.42
C LEU A 348 24.31 9.85 -20.80
N LYS A 349 23.06 10.27 -21.05
CA LYS A 349 22.69 10.95 -22.30
C LYS A 349 23.42 12.28 -22.50
N MET A 350 23.76 13.00 -21.43
CA MET A 350 24.56 14.22 -21.54
C MET A 350 26.01 13.91 -21.92
N LEU A 351 26.59 12.84 -21.34
CA LEU A 351 27.96 12.39 -21.64
C LEU A 351 28.15 11.92 -23.09
N LYS A 352 27.11 11.34 -23.71
CA LYS A 352 27.15 10.83 -25.10
C LYS A 352 27.01 11.91 -26.19
N LYS A 353 26.92 13.20 -25.86
CA LYS A 353 26.78 14.25 -26.89
C LYS A 353 28.14 14.55 -27.55
N GLU A 354 28.16 14.66 -28.88
CA GLU A 354 29.33 14.96 -29.76
C GLU A 354 30.22 16.13 -29.31
N ARG A 355 29.75 17.03 -28.44
CA ARG A 355 30.47 18.23 -27.98
C ARG A 355 30.60 18.32 -26.46
N PHE A 356 30.47 17.21 -25.75
CA PHE A 356 30.51 17.24 -24.30
C PHE A 356 31.95 17.37 -23.79
N GLN A 357 32.27 18.56 -23.30
CA GLN A 357 33.54 18.92 -22.70
C GLN A 357 33.30 19.19 -21.21
N LEU A 358 33.99 18.47 -20.32
CA LEU A 358 33.96 18.77 -18.89
C LEU A 358 35.03 19.81 -18.58
N PHE A 359 34.59 20.90 -17.97
CA PHE A 359 35.48 21.88 -17.35
C PHE A 359 35.57 21.53 -15.86
N SER A 360 36.75 21.12 -15.38
CA SER A 360 36.89 20.61 -14.02
C SER A 360 38.30 20.79 -13.46
N GLU A 361 38.37 21.05 -12.17
CA GLU A 361 39.59 21.05 -11.37
C GLU A 361 39.49 19.92 -10.34
N ILE A 362 40.55 19.11 -10.27
CA ILE A 362 40.69 18.05 -9.27
C ILE A 362 41.79 18.50 -8.32
N GLU A 363 41.44 18.72 -7.06
CA GLU A 363 42.35 19.16 -6.01
C GLU A 363 42.35 18.13 -4.88
N GLY A 364 43.42 17.32 -4.82
CA GLY A 364 43.57 16.28 -3.81
C GLY A 364 42.40 15.29 -3.84
N GLN A 365 41.58 15.32 -2.80
CA GLN A 365 40.41 14.44 -2.61
C GLN A 365 39.09 15.16 -2.91
N SER A 366 39.10 16.12 -3.83
CA SER A 366 37.90 16.86 -4.23
C SER A 366 37.92 17.22 -5.71
N VAL A 367 36.73 17.39 -6.26
CA VAL A 367 36.53 17.87 -7.62
C VAL A 367 35.53 19.01 -7.62
N ILE A 368 35.80 20.03 -8.44
CA ILE A 368 34.88 21.10 -8.79
C ILE A 368 34.85 21.24 -10.31
N GLY A 369 33.68 21.50 -10.90
CA GLY A 369 33.58 21.66 -12.35
C GLY A 369 32.31 22.33 -12.81
N VAL A 370 32.29 22.72 -14.08
CA VAL A 370 31.17 23.36 -14.75
C VAL A 370 30.54 22.41 -15.75
N VAL A 371 29.23 22.23 -15.64
CA VAL A 371 28.40 21.39 -16.51
C VAL A 371 27.34 22.26 -17.18
N LYS A 372 27.27 22.21 -18.52
CA LYS A 372 26.24 22.92 -19.31
C LYS A 372 24.87 22.27 -19.13
N SER A 373 23.83 23.10 -19.11
CA SER A 373 22.46 22.62 -19.15
C SER A 373 22.16 21.88 -20.46
N GLN A 374 21.29 20.87 -20.37
CA GLN A 374 20.86 20.11 -21.54
C GLN A 374 19.83 20.85 -22.39
N THR A 375 19.05 21.74 -21.77
CA THR A 375 17.85 22.36 -22.36
C THR A 375 18.03 23.86 -22.63
N ASP A 376 19.00 24.48 -21.98
CA ASP A 376 19.25 25.92 -22.09
C ASP A 376 20.75 26.11 -22.38
N PRO A 377 21.15 26.58 -23.57
CA PRO A 377 22.56 26.72 -23.93
C PRO A 377 23.31 27.75 -23.07
N ASP A 378 22.61 28.71 -22.49
CA ASP A 378 23.20 29.82 -21.72
C ASP A 378 23.27 29.53 -20.22
N LEU A 379 22.68 28.41 -19.79
CA LEU A 379 22.68 28.00 -18.40
C LEU A 379 23.80 27.00 -18.11
N THR A 380 24.63 27.35 -17.13
CA THR A 380 25.72 26.50 -16.63
C THR A 380 25.58 26.24 -15.13
N TYR A 381 26.13 25.11 -14.70
CA TYR A 381 26.10 24.65 -13.31
C TYR A 381 27.51 24.38 -12.82
N ALA A 382 27.93 25.06 -11.75
CA ALA A 382 29.10 24.67 -11.00
C ALA A 382 28.70 23.56 -10.02
N CYS A 383 29.49 22.51 -9.97
CA CYS A 383 29.25 21.31 -9.19
C CYS A 383 30.53 20.94 -8.45
N SER A 384 30.46 20.55 -7.18
CA SER A 384 31.59 19.95 -6.47
C SER A 384 31.20 18.71 -5.70
N LEU A 385 32.15 17.79 -5.57
CA LEU A 385 32.08 16.59 -4.73
C LEU A 385 33.45 16.36 -4.09
N SER A 386 33.49 15.97 -2.82
CA SER A 386 34.71 15.54 -2.12
C SER A 386 34.65 14.08 -1.66
N ALA A 387 35.80 13.54 -1.27
CA ALA A 387 35.90 12.20 -0.68
C ALA A 387 35.15 12.04 0.64
N ASP A 388 35.00 13.14 1.39
CA ASP A 388 34.21 13.19 2.62
C ASP A 388 32.70 13.16 2.35
N GLY A 389 32.29 13.09 1.07
CA GLY A 389 30.89 13.09 0.68
C GLY A 389 30.25 14.47 0.67
N GLU A 390 31.00 15.56 0.88
CA GLU A 390 30.46 16.92 0.74
C GLU A 390 30.18 17.22 -0.74
N TYR A 391 28.97 17.68 -1.05
CA TYR A 391 28.60 18.03 -2.42
C TYR A 391 27.73 19.27 -2.50
N THR A 392 27.89 19.99 -3.60
CA THR A 392 27.01 21.12 -3.91
C THR A 392 26.88 21.31 -5.42
N CYS A 393 25.83 21.99 -5.83
CA CYS A 393 25.60 22.35 -7.23
C CYS A 393 24.76 23.63 -7.31
N CYS A 394 25.20 24.59 -8.11
CA CYS A 394 24.50 25.85 -8.29
C CYS A 394 24.61 26.39 -9.71
N THR A 395 23.64 27.22 -10.11
CA THR A 395 23.67 27.95 -11.38
C THR A 395 24.74 29.04 -11.37
N GLN A 396 25.08 29.63 -12.52
CA GLN A 396 25.95 30.84 -12.59
C GLN A 396 25.53 32.02 -11.69
N ASN A 397 24.25 32.10 -11.31
CA ASN A 397 23.73 33.10 -10.37
C ASN A 397 23.80 32.65 -8.89
N LEU A 398 24.59 31.62 -8.56
CA LEU A 398 24.75 31.04 -7.22
C LEU A 398 23.43 30.64 -6.55
N ARG A 399 22.44 30.23 -7.36
CA ARG A 399 21.20 29.61 -6.88
C ARG A 399 21.39 28.09 -6.80
N PRO A 400 21.03 27.43 -5.69
CA PRO A 400 21.10 25.98 -5.59
C PRO A 400 20.36 25.30 -6.75
N CYS A 401 20.95 24.23 -7.27
CA CYS A 401 20.33 23.42 -8.31
C CYS A 401 19.06 22.76 -7.77
N GLY A 402 17.91 22.96 -8.43
CA GLY A 402 16.65 22.32 -8.03
C GLY A 402 16.63 20.78 -8.15
N GLY A 403 17.70 20.19 -8.73
CA GLY A 403 17.93 18.76 -8.73
C GLY A 403 18.60 18.22 -7.46
N LEU A 404 19.10 19.10 -6.58
CA LEU A 404 19.57 18.73 -5.24
C LEU A 404 18.34 18.53 -4.35
N LYS A 405 17.85 17.29 -4.29
CA LYS A 405 16.72 16.89 -3.44
C LYS A 405 17.21 15.86 -2.42
N GLY A 406 18.18 16.24 -1.60
CA GLY A 406 18.84 15.35 -0.63
C GLY A 406 19.77 14.30 -1.24
N ALA A 407 20.15 14.45 -2.50
CA ALA A 407 21.05 13.53 -3.19
C ALA A 407 21.77 14.23 -4.34
N LEU A 408 22.81 13.59 -4.88
CA LEU A 408 23.51 14.09 -6.07
C LEU A 408 22.53 14.36 -7.22
N CYS A 409 22.60 15.58 -7.75
CA CYS A 409 21.85 15.95 -8.93
C CYS A 409 22.48 15.35 -10.19
N LYS A 410 21.75 15.35 -11.31
CA LYS A 410 22.28 14.83 -12.59
C LYS A 410 23.61 15.49 -13.01
N HIS A 411 23.85 16.78 -12.69
CA HIS A 411 25.07 17.48 -13.09
C HIS A 411 26.30 16.98 -12.32
N LEU A 412 26.14 16.66 -11.03
CA LEU A 412 27.19 16.04 -10.21
C LEU A 412 27.53 14.64 -10.73
N LEU A 413 26.50 13.86 -11.08
CA LEU A 413 26.70 12.54 -11.69
C LEU A 413 27.40 12.64 -13.05
N VAL A 414 27.02 13.61 -13.89
CA VAL A 414 27.71 13.89 -15.15
C VAL A 414 29.18 14.23 -14.93
N LEU A 415 29.49 15.11 -13.96
CA LEU A 415 30.86 15.49 -13.65
C LEU A 415 31.69 14.28 -13.21
N VAL A 416 31.26 13.57 -12.17
CA VAL A 416 32.07 12.52 -11.53
C VAL A 416 32.15 11.27 -12.40
N VAL A 417 31.04 10.83 -12.99
CA VAL A 417 31.04 9.66 -13.90
C VAL A 417 31.82 9.98 -15.18
N GLY A 418 31.72 11.20 -15.70
CA GLY A 418 32.46 11.61 -16.88
C GLY A 418 33.98 11.67 -16.64
N LEU A 419 34.41 12.18 -15.48
CA LEU A 419 35.83 12.21 -15.12
C LEU A 419 36.40 10.82 -14.85
N ALA A 420 35.62 9.94 -14.21
CA ALA A 420 36.00 8.55 -14.01
C ALA A 420 36.13 7.81 -15.35
N ARG A 421 35.20 8.04 -16.30
CA ARG A 421 35.26 7.47 -17.65
C ARG A 421 36.43 8.01 -18.47
N ALA A 422 36.81 9.26 -18.25
CA ALA A 422 37.96 9.90 -18.88
C ALA A 422 39.29 9.60 -18.17
N GLU A 423 39.30 8.66 -17.21
CA GLU A 423 40.48 8.25 -16.44
C GLU A 423 41.18 9.40 -15.68
N GLN A 424 40.45 10.48 -15.37
CA GLN A 424 40.96 11.61 -14.58
C GLN A 424 40.77 11.41 -13.07
N ILE A 425 39.78 10.61 -12.68
CA ILE A 425 39.57 10.14 -11.31
C ILE A 425 39.54 8.62 -11.37
N ASP A 426 40.22 7.96 -10.43
CA ASP A 426 40.18 6.51 -10.30
C ASP A 426 38.74 6.00 -10.08
N LEU A 427 38.38 4.88 -10.71
CA LEU A 427 37.02 4.31 -10.64
C LEU A 427 36.61 3.98 -9.19
N THR A 428 37.55 3.50 -8.38
CA THR A 428 37.31 3.18 -6.98
C THR A 428 37.07 4.45 -6.18
N ASP A 429 37.91 5.48 -6.35
CA ASP A 429 37.75 6.75 -5.64
C ASP A 429 36.45 7.45 -6.02
N ALA A 430 36.14 7.55 -7.31
CA ALA A 430 34.89 8.13 -7.78
C ALA A 430 33.66 7.39 -7.21
N THR A 431 33.72 6.05 -7.15
CA THR A 431 32.65 5.25 -6.55
C THR A 431 32.53 5.54 -5.06
N LYS A 432 33.64 5.55 -4.31
CA LYS A 432 33.64 5.86 -2.88
C LYS A 432 33.06 7.24 -2.59
N TRP A 433 33.47 8.28 -3.32
CA TRP A 433 32.98 9.64 -3.11
C TRP A 433 31.47 9.72 -3.34
N ILE A 434 30.95 9.03 -4.36
CA ILE A 434 29.52 8.94 -4.62
C ILE A 434 28.80 8.23 -3.47
N LEU A 435 29.31 7.09 -3.00
CA LEU A 435 28.67 6.32 -1.94
C LEU A 435 28.69 7.06 -0.60
N THR A 436 29.81 7.69 -0.22
CA THR A 436 29.90 8.53 0.98
C THR A 436 28.93 9.70 0.93
N SER A 437 28.68 10.28 -0.26
CA SER A 437 27.73 11.39 -0.41
C SER A 437 26.27 11.02 -0.12
N LEU A 438 25.93 9.72 -0.13
CA LEU A 438 24.57 9.27 0.17
C LEU A 438 24.20 9.47 1.65
N GLU A 439 25.19 9.55 2.53
CA GLU A 439 25.01 9.83 3.96
C GLU A 439 24.98 11.34 4.26
N SER A 440 25.19 12.19 3.24
CA SER A 440 25.35 13.64 3.39
C SER A 440 24.20 14.45 2.79
N GLU A 441 23.84 15.54 3.46
CA GLU A 441 22.98 16.56 2.87
C GLU A 441 23.77 17.48 1.90
N PRO A 442 23.10 18.10 0.91
CA PRO A 442 23.76 19.06 0.03
C PRO A 442 24.36 20.21 0.85
N SER A 443 25.65 20.47 0.69
CA SER A 443 26.35 21.54 1.40
C SER A 443 25.71 22.89 1.07
N ALA A 444 25.32 23.62 2.12
CA ALA A 444 24.77 24.96 1.99
C ALA A 444 25.76 25.88 1.27
N LEU A 445 25.27 26.82 0.46
CA LEU A 445 26.10 27.81 -0.24
C LEU A 445 26.64 28.88 0.72
N THR A 446 27.57 28.48 1.59
CA THR A 446 28.32 29.35 2.49
C THR A 446 29.19 30.34 1.70
N LYS A 447 29.72 31.38 2.37
CA LYS A 447 30.61 32.35 1.71
C LYS A 447 31.83 31.68 1.07
N LYS A 448 32.42 30.68 1.73
CA LYS A 448 33.57 29.92 1.22
C LYS A 448 33.20 29.16 -0.06
N ILE A 449 32.11 28.40 -0.02
CA ILE A 449 31.64 27.62 -1.18
C ILE A 449 31.27 28.54 -2.34
N LYS A 450 30.55 29.64 -2.09
CA LYS A 450 30.21 30.63 -3.12
C LYS A 450 31.45 31.22 -3.80
N SER A 451 32.52 31.46 -3.04
CA SER A 451 33.79 31.95 -3.60
C SER A 451 34.38 30.94 -4.58
N ALA A 452 34.50 29.67 -4.18
CA ALA A 452 35.01 28.60 -5.04
C ALA A 452 34.14 28.40 -6.30
N MET A 453 32.81 28.41 -6.14
CA MET A 453 31.88 28.31 -7.28
C MET A 453 32.02 29.50 -8.24
N SER A 454 32.22 30.72 -7.72
CA SER A 454 32.40 31.91 -8.55
C SER A 454 33.73 31.86 -9.30
N GLU A 455 34.79 31.40 -8.64
CA GLU A 455 36.12 31.25 -9.24
C GLU A 455 36.10 30.26 -10.41
N ILE A 456 35.48 29.08 -10.25
CA ILE A 456 35.40 28.10 -11.34
C ILE A 456 34.58 28.62 -12.52
N PHE A 457 33.52 29.41 -12.28
CA PHE A 457 32.77 30.06 -13.36
C PHE A 457 33.61 31.10 -14.11
N LEU A 458 34.43 31.89 -13.40
CA LEU A 458 35.32 32.87 -14.03
C LEU A 458 36.36 32.16 -14.93
N LYS A 459 37.00 31.10 -14.42
CA LYS A 459 37.95 30.29 -15.20
C LYS A 459 37.28 29.67 -16.42
N TYR A 460 36.07 29.12 -16.25
CA TYR A 460 35.29 28.55 -17.35
C TYR A 460 34.93 29.58 -18.43
N ASN A 461 34.56 30.80 -18.02
CA ASN A 461 34.24 31.86 -18.97
C ASN A 461 35.48 32.32 -19.75
N ALA A 462 36.62 32.49 -19.06
CA ALA A 462 37.88 32.86 -19.69
C ALA A 462 38.35 31.76 -20.67
N ALA A 463 38.24 30.49 -20.29
CA ALA A 463 38.50 29.36 -21.19
C ALA A 463 37.55 29.35 -22.41
N SER A 464 36.26 29.57 -22.19
CA SER A 464 35.25 29.63 -23.27
C SER A 464 35.49 30.81 -24.23
N ALA A 465 36.09 31.89 -23.75
CA ALA A 465 36.50 33.05 -24.54
C ALA A 465 37.85 32.84 -25.26
N GLY A 466 38.56 31.74 -25.00
CA GLY A 466 39.90 31.47 -25.53
C GLY A 466 41.01 32.30 -24.87
N GLU A 467 40.73 32.94 -23.73
CA GLU A 467 41.70 33.75 -22.98
C GLU A 467 42.67 32.89 -22.16
N ILE A 468 42.26 31.67 -21.82
CA ILE A 468 43.06 30.67 -21.11
C ILE A 468 43.09 29.40 -21.97
N ASP A 469 44.28 28.85 -22.20
CA ASP A 469 44.43 27.52 -22.80
C ASP A 469 43.96 26.47 -21.79
N TRP A 470 42.71 26.10 -21.89
CA TRP A 470 42.11 25.03 -21.13
C TRP A 470 41.84 23.88 -22.07
N ARG A 471 42.43 22.72 -21.79
CA ARG A 471 42.07 21.48 -22.48
C ARG A 471 40.96 20.82 -21.68
N PRO A 472 39.66 21.07 -21.99
CA PRO A 472 38.63 20.20 -21.46
C PRO A 472 38.97 18.77 -21.87
N THR A 473 38.58 17.79 -21.05
CA THR A 473 38.63 16.36 -21.40
C THR A 473 38.39 16.21 -22.90
N GLU A 474 39.42 15.78 -23.64
CA GLU A 474 39.32 15.62 -25.09
C GLU A 474 38.08 14.78 -25.36
N THR A 475 37.23 15.27 -26.25
CA THR A 475 35.93 14.69 -26.58
C THR A 475 36.07 13.18 -26.71
N ILE A 476 35.48 12.46 -25.75
CA ILE A 476 35.45 11.01 -25.74
C ILE A 476 34.78 10.57 -27.06
N PRO A 477 35.45 9.79 -27.94
CA PRO A 477 34.94 9.44 -29.27
C PRO A 477 33.53 8.81 -29.23
N GLU A 478 32.71 9.06 -30.26
CA GLU A 478 31.31 8.59 -30.37
C GLU A 478 31.14 7.07 -30.15
N ASP A 479 32.14 6.29 -30.55
CA ASP A 479 32.16 4.82 -30.49
C ASP A 479 32.38 4.28 -29.06
N TYR A 480 32.66 5.16 -28.08
CA TYR A 480 33.08 4.78 -26.74
C TYR A 480 31.91 4.46 -25.78
N TYR A 481 30.67 4.67 -26.23
CA TYR A 481 29.45 4.50 -25.45
C TYR A 481 28.40 3.58 -26.08
N THR A 482 28.75 2.91 -27.18
CA THR A 482 27.94 1.84 -27.77
C THR A 482 28.12 0.57 -26.96
N PHE A 483 27.11 0.27 -26.14
CA PHE A 483 26.80 -1.08 -25.65
C PHE A 483 25.37 -1.41 -26.08
#